data_AF-C3MCS2-F1
#
_entry.id   AF-C3MCS2-F1
#
_cell.length_a   1.000
_cell.length_b   1.000
_cell.length_c   1.000
_cell.angle_alpha   90.00
_cell.angle_beta   90.00
_cell.angle_gamma   90.00
#
_symmetry.space_group_name_H-M   'P 1'
#
loop_
_entity.id
_entity.type
_entity.pdbx_description
1 polymer ?
#
loop_
_entity_poly.entity_id
_entity_poly.type
_entity_poly.pdbx_seq_one_letter_code
_entity_poly.pdbx_strand_id
1 'polypeptide(L)'
;MRRSEIESQNRYLVKRQRDFRLAADIVTRAWMTFPEVQAIAVIGSVAKPLWKEVPRFREFRRRGIEVWHECGDLDMALWIDSQERLGELRKACARALREAFEAGAGMSVPSNEVDGFLFEPGSDRYLGRLCKFSQCPKGKFDCLTPGCGTIPFNKVVPRFTPWADLLAPARYAMLYERGTGVLRSALDLPAVQEE
;
A
#
# COMPACT_ATOMS: atom_id res chain seq x y z
N MET A 1 2.66 15.43 28.84
CA MET A 1 2.03 14.24 28.23
C MET A 1 2.00 13.13 29.25
N ARG A 2 0.80 12.63 29.52
CA ARG A 2 0.52 11.54 30.44
C ARG A 2 0.87 10.21 29.75
N ARG A 3 1.28 9.21 30.53
CA ARG A 3 1.57 7.86 30.02
C ARG A 3 0.39 7.27 29.23
N SER A 4 -0.83 7.54 29.68
CA SER A 4 -2.07 7.13 29.00
C SER A 4 -2.22 7.67 27.58
N GLU A 5 -1.70 8.87 27.29
CA GLU A 5 -1.75 9.48 25.94
C GLU A 5 -0.78 8.76 25.00
N ILE A 6 0.41 8.44 25.48
CA ILE A 6 1.43 7.68 24.74
C ILE A 6 0.93 6.26 24.44
N GLU A 7 0.32 5.60 25.43
CA GLU A 7 -0.26 4.27 25.25
C GLU A 7 -1.46 4.30 24.29
N SER A 8 -2.30 5.31 24.35
CA SER A 8 -3.41 5.49 23.40
C SER A 8 -2.90 5.69 21.97
N GLN A 9 -1.86 6.52 21.80
CA GLN A 9 -1.22 6.73 20.50
C GLN A 9 -0.62 5.43 19.96
N ASN A 10 0.10 4.68 20.79
CA ASN A 10 0.66 3.38 20.39
C ASN A 10 -0.42 2.37 19.99
N ARG A 11 -1.54 2.29 20.73
CA ARG A 11 -2.68 1.42 20.36
C ARG A 11 -3.28 1.84 19.02
N TYR A 12 -3.42 3.14 18.78
CA TYR A 12 -3.91 3.66 17.51
C TYR A 12 -3.00 3.25 16.34
N LEU A 13 -1.68 3.40 16.50
CA LEU A 13 -0.70 3.08 15.44
C LEU A 13 -0.66 1.59 15.11
N VAL A 14 -0.73 0.72 16.12
CA VAL A 14 -0.87 -0.73 15.93
C VAL A 14 -2.17 -1.06 15.19
N LYS A 15 -3.30 -0.45 15.61
CA LYS A 15 -4.58 -0.64 14.92
C LYS A 15 -4.51 -0.17 13.47
N ARG A 16 -3.88 0.98 13.21
CA ARG A 16 -3.74 1.56 11.87
C ARG A 16 -2.97 0.64 10.92
N GLN A 17 -1.85 0.07 11.37
CA GLN A 17 -1.13 -0.92 10.57
C GLN A 17 -1.99 -2.17 10.30
N ARG A 18 -2.71 -2.66 11.32
CA ARG A 18 -3.63 -3.80 11.16
C ARG A 18 -4.74 -3.50 10.15
N ASP A 19 -5.32 -2.31 10.18
CA ASP A 19 -6.36 -1.87 9.24
C ASP A 19 -5.81 -1.85 7.80
N PHE A 20 -4.57 -1.37 7.59
CA PHE A 20 -3.92 -1.42 6.28
C PHE A 20 -3.60 -2.85 5.81
N ARG A 21 -3.16 -3.73 6.71
CA ARG A 21 -2.91 -5.13 6.37
C ARG A 21 -4.20 -5.85 5.97
N LEU A 22 -5.30 -5.62 6.69
CA LEU A 22 -6.60 -6.14 6.28
C LEU A 22 -7.03 -5.55 4.93
N ALA A 23 -6.79 -4.26 4.68
CA ALA A 23 -7.06 -3.65 3.37
C ALA A 23 -6.24 -4.29 2.25
N ALA A 24 -4.97 -4.65 2.50
CA ALA A 24 -4.13 -5.35 1.54
C ALA A 24 -4.71 -6.72 1.14
N ASP A 25 -5.26 -7.50 2.08
CA ASP A 25 -5.90 -8.78 1.77
C ASP A 25 -7.16 -8.63 0.92
N ILE A 26 -7.92 -7.55 1.17
CA ILE A 26 -9.15 -7.25 0.41
C ILE A 26 -8.80 -6.82 -1.02
N VAL A 27 -7.83 -5.92 -1.16
CA VAL A 27 -7.35 -5.45 -2.46
C VAL A 27 -6.70 -6.59 -3.24
N THR A 28 -5.93 -7.46 -2.59
CA THR A 28 -5.32 -8.65 -3.20
C THR A 28 -6.39 -9.56 -3.79
N ARG A 29 -7.45 -9.87 -3.04
CA ARG A 29 -8.57 -10.69 -3.54
C ARG A 29 -9.29 -10.04 -4.73
N ALA A 30 -9.38 -8.71 -4.76
CA ALA A 30 -9.99 -7.98 -5.87
C ALA A 30 -9.09 -7.95 -7.12
N TRP A 31 -7.77 -7.87 -6.96
CA TRP A 31 -6.82 -7.80 -8.08
C TRP A 31 -6.45 -9.16 -8.64
N MET A 32 -6.40 -10.23 -7.83
CA MET A 32 -6.01 -11.56 -8.31
C MET A 32 -6.99 -12.15 -9.34
N THR A 33 -8.19 -11.59 -9.50
CA THR A 33 -9.16 -12.02 -10.51
C THR A 33 -8.81 -11.55 -11.93
N PHE A 34 -7.85 -10.63 -12.07
CA PHE A 34 -7.44 -10.04 -13.34
C PHE A 34 -6.38 -10.94 -14.01
N PRO A 35 -6.59 -11.42 -15.26
CA PRO A 35 -5.69 -12.37 -15.91
C PRO A 35 -4.31 -11.82 -16.29
N GLU A 36 -4.06 -10.53 -16.15
CA GLU A 36 -2.75 -9.90 -16.34
C GLU A 36 -1.92 -9.79 -15.04
N VAL A 37 -2.54 -10.01 -13.88
CA VAL A 37 -1.86 -9.90 -12.58
C VAL A 37 -1.07 -11.18 -12.29
N GLN A 38 0.24 -11.05 -12.17
CA GLN A 38 1.17 -12.16 -11.92
C GLN A 38 1.50 -12.33 -10.45
N ALA A 39 1.71 -11.25 -9.72
CA ALA A 39 2.03 -11.31 -8.30
C ALA A 39 1.62 -10.03 -7.58
N ILE A 40 1.37 -10.14 -6.27
CA ILE A 40 0.98 -9.03 -5.40
C ILE A 40 1.73 -9.15 -4.08
N ALA A 41 2.44 -8.09 -3.67
CA ALA A 41 3.08 -8.00 -2.37
C ALA A 41 2.74 -6.70 -1.65
N VAL A 42 2.78 -6.72 -0.31
CA VAL A 42 2.83 -5.50 0.49
C VAL A 42 4.28 -5.05 0.58
N ILE A 43 4.51 -3.75 0.37
CA ILE A 43 5.83 -3.12 0.53
C ILE A 43 5.70 -1.92 1.49
N GLY A 44 6.72 -1.07 1.55
CA GLY A 44 6.70 0.13 2.40
C GLY A 44 6.66 -0.20 3.90
N SER A 45 6.14 0.72 4.71
CA SER A 45 6.12 0.58 6.17
C SER A 45 5.14 -0.49 6.67
N VAL A 46 4.03 -0.70 5.97
CA VAL A 46 2.99 -1.68 6.36
C VAL A 46 3.52 -3.12 6.32
N ALA A 47 4.46 -3.42 5.41
CA ALA A 47 5.09 -4.73 5.32
C ALA A 47 6.03 -5.05 6.49
N LYS A 48 6.59 -4.02 7.16
CA LYS A 48 7.59 -4.19 8.22
C LYS A 48 6.91 -4.36 9.59
N PRO A 49 7.57 -5.03 10.56
CA PRO A 49 7.18 -4.89 11.95
C PRO A 49 7.29 -3.42 12.36
N LEU A 50 6.41 -2.95 13.24
CA LEU A 50 6.52 -1.59 13.80
C LEU A 50 7.78 -1.46 14.65
N TRP A 51 8.51 -0.37 14.45
CA TRP A 51 9.65 0.05 15.28
C TRP A 51 9.30 1.33 16.03
N LYS A 52 10.04 1.61 17.11
CA LYS A 52 9.91 2.86 17.86
C LYS A 52 10.67 3.98 17.17
N GLU A 53 10.04 5.15 17.08
CA GLU A 53 10.68 6.37 16.60
C GLU A 53 10.12 7.61 17.30
N VAL A 54 10.90 8.69 17.29
CA VAL A 54 10.40 10.01 17.65
C VAL A 54 9.58 10.53 16.46
N PRO A 55 8.24 10.64 16.59
CA PRO A 55 7.38 10.90 15.44
C PRO A 55 7.51 12.36 15.00
N ARG A 56 7.00 12.67 13.81
CA ARG A 56 7.04 14.04 13.26
C ARG A 56 6.15 15.03 14.03
N PHE A 57 5.18 14.53 14.78
CA PHE A 57 4.24 15.35 15.57
C PHE A 57 4.97 16.21 16.60
N ARG A 58 4.69 17.51 16.58
CA ARG A 58 5.39 18.53 17.40
C ARG A 58 5.34 18.22 18.90
N GLU A 59 4.25 17.63 19.39
CA GLU A 59 4.02 17.36 20.81
C GLU A 59 4.92 16.24 21.38
N PHE A 60 5.13 15.16 20.63
CA PHE A 60 6.01 14.06 21.01
C PHE A 60 7.47 14.40 20.70
N ARG A 61 7.72 15.02 19.53
CA ARG A 61 9.06 15.41 19.07
C ARG A 61 9.78 16.35 20.05
N ARG A 62 9.07 17.36 20.57
CA ARG A 62 9.62 18.31 21.55
C ARG A 62 10.09 17.66 22.84
N ARG A 63 9.56 16.48 23.17
CA ARG A 63 9.82 15.78 24.42
C ARG A 63 10.67 14.52 24.21
N GLY A 64 11.13 14.26 22.99
CA GLY A 64 11.89 13.05 22.64
C GLY A 64 11.13 11.76 22.95
N ILE A 65 9.80 11.77 22.88
CA ILE A 65 8.99 10.60 23.22
C ILE A 65 8.87 9.70 22.01
N GLU A 66 9.24 8.45 22.19
CA GLU A 66 9.11 7.42 21.16
C GLU A 66 7.71 6.79 21.17
N VAL A 67 7.14 6.68 19.97
CA VAL A 67 5.92 5.92 19.70
C VAL A 67 6.20 4.97 18.55
N TRP A 68 5.26 4.07 18.24
CA TRP A 68 5.39 3.24 17.05
C TRP A 68 5.43 4.10 15.78
N HIS A 69 6.15 3.63 14.75
CA HIS A 69 6.15 4.27 13.46
C HIS A 69 4.73 4.41 12.88
N GLU A 70 4.46 5.55 12.24
CA GLU A 70 3.18 5.81 11.59
C GLU A 70 3.16 5.27 10.16
N CYS A 71 2.30 4.29 9.90
CA CYS A 71 1.96 3.91 8.53
C CYS A 71 0.98 4.96 7.97
N GLY A 72 1.38 5.71 6.93
CA GLY A 72 0.56 6.76 6.32
C GLY A 72 -0.35 6.26 5.19
N ASP A 73 0.17 5.32 4.40
CA ASP A 73 -0.45 4.71 3.22
C ASP A 73 -0.15 3.20 3.18
N LEU A 74 -0.88 2.50 2.30
CA LEU A 74 -0.65 1.10 1.96
C LEU A 74 0.04 1.03 0.61
N ASP A 75 1.35 0.77 0.63
CA ASP A 75 2.11 0.50 -0.59
C ASP A 75 2.00 -0.98 -0.98
N MET A 76 1.58 -1.24 -2.22
CA MET A 76 1.49 -2.58 -2.79
C MET A 76 2.32 -2.66 -4.07
N ALA A 77 3.13 -3.70 -4.22
CA ALA A 77 3.77 -4.04 -5.47
C ALA A 77 2.85 -4.96 -6.28
N LEU A 78 2.65 -4.64 -7.56
CA LEU A 78 1.80 -5.37 -8.49
C LEU A 78 2.63 -5.71 -9.74
N TRP A 79 2.91 -7.00 -9.93
CA TRP A 79 3.54 -7.50 -11.16
C TRP A 79 2.46 -7.80 -12.18
N ILE A 80 2.57 -7.20 -13.36
CA ILE A 80 1.49 -7.20 -14.36
C ILE A 80 2.03 -7.30 -15.79
N ASP A 81 1.48 -8.22 -16.59
CA ASP A 81 1.91 -8.42 -17.99
C ASP A 81 1.33 -7.39 -18.97
N SER A 82 0.20 -6.76 -18.60
CA SER A 82 -0.48 -5.77 -19.44
C SER A 82 -1.04 -4.63 -18.61
N GLN A 83 -0.98 -3.41 -19.13
CA GLN A 83 -1.47 -2.20 -18.46
C GLN A 83 -2.80 -1.67 -19.04
N GLU A 84 -3.49 -2.46 -19.86
CA GLU A 84 -4.71 -2.02 -20.56
C GLU A 84 -5.88 -1.76 -19.61
N ARG A 85 -5.99 -2.51 -18.50
CA ARG A 85 -7.11 -2.45 -17.56
C ARG A 85 -6.76 -1.82 -16.21
N LEU A 86 -5.75 -0.96 -16.15
CA LEU A 86 -5.41 -0.23 -14.91
C LEU A 86 -6.61 0.55 -14.34
N GLY A 87 -7.46 1.11 -15.20
CA GLY A 87 -8.70 1.77 -14.76
C GLY A 87 -9.69 0.84 -14.06
N GLU A 88 -9.74 -0.43 -14.46
CA GLU A 88 -10.59 -1.45 -13.86
C GLU A 88 -10.00 -1.97 -12.55
N LEU A 89 -8.68 -2.21 -12.50
CA LEU A 89 -7.97 -2.55 -11.26
C LEU A 89 -8.18 -1.48 -10.18
N ARG A 90 -8.09 -0.19 -10.55
CA ARG A 90 -8.38 0.92 -9.65
C ARG A 90 -9.83 0.88 -9.14
N LYS A 91 -10.80 0.64 -10.03
CA LYS A 91 -12.22 0.54 -9.65
C LYS A 91 -12.48 -0.67 -8.75
N ALA A 92 -11.84 -1.81 -9.02
CA ALA A 92 -11.95 -3.01 -8.23
C ALA A 92 -11.44 -2.79 -6.79
N CYS A 93 -10.28 -2.15 -6.63
CA CYS A 93 -9.77 -1.73 -5.32
C CYS A 93 -10.77 -0.83 -4.57
N ALA A 94 -11.24 0.25 -5.20
CA ALA A 94 -12.17 1.17 -4.58
C ALA A 94 -13.51 0.52 -4.19
N ARG A 95 -14.03 -0.35 -5.05
CA ARG A 95 -15.27 -1.10 -4.80
C ARG A 95 -15.09 -2.08 -3.65
N ALA A 96 -14.03 -2.90 -3.67
CA ALA A 96 -13.79 -3.92 -2.66
C ALA A 96 -13.63 -3.33 -1.26
N LEU A 97 -12.89 -2.22 -1.12
CA LEU A 97 -12.73 -1.53 0.16
C LEU A 97 -14.06 -0.93 0.65
N ARG A 98 -14.86 -0.36 -0.24
CA ARG A 98 -16.18 0.17 0.11
C ARG A 98 -17.13 -0.94 0.57
N GLU A 99 -17.23 -2.02 -0.19
CA GLU A 99 -18.08 -3.17 0.14
C GLU A 99 -17.68 -3.80 1.48
N ALA A 100 -16.38 -3.91 1.76
CA ALA A 100 -15.87 -4.39 3.03
C ALA A 100 -16.25 -3.48 4.21
N PHE A 101 -16.17 -2.15 4.01
CA PHE A 101 -16.60 -1.19 5.02
C PHE A 101 -18.10 -1.30 5.29
N GLU A 102 -18.92 -1.34 4.24
CA GLU A 102 -20.38 -1.49 4.32
C GLU A 102 -20.79 -2.81 4.99
N ALA A 103 -20.02 -3.89 4.77
CA ALA A 103 -20.21 -5.19 5.42
C ALA A 103 -19.71 -5.26 6.88
N GLY A 104 -19.16 -4.17 7.43
CA GLY A 104 -18.75 -4.11 8.83
C GLY A 104 -17.38 -4.72 9.13
N ALA A 105 -16.47 -4.80 8.15
CA ALA A 105 -15.11 -5.33 8.35
C ALA A 105 -14.23 -4.49 9.32
N GLY A 106 -14.74 -3.37 9.84
CA GLY A 106 -14.11 -2.58 10.90
C GLY A 106 -12.93 -1.69 10.47
N MET A 107 -12.55 -1.71 9.19
CA MET A 107 -11.53 -0.84 8.61
C MET A 107 -12.15 0.43 8.00
N SER A 108 -11.41 1.54 7.98
CA SER A 108 -11.75 2.72 7.18
C SER A 108 -10.52 3.17 6.42
N VAL A 109 -10.03 2.31 5.52
CA VAL A 109 -8.94 2.64 4.59
C VAL A 109 -9.57 3.09 3.28
N PRO A 110 -9.54 4.39 2.94
CA PRO A 110 -10.04 4.85 1.68
C PRO A 110 -9.06 4.50 0.55
N SER A 111 -9.59 4.18 -0.62
CA SER A 111 -8.78 3.73 -1.77
C SER A 111 -7.70 4.71 -2.25
N ASN A 112 -7.74 5.99 -1.84
CA ASN A 112 -6.72 6.98 -2.16
C ASN A 112 -5.47 6.90 -1.26
N GLU A 113 -5.50 6.08 -0.21
CA GLU A 113 -4.38 5.69 0.65
C GLU A 113 -3.75 4.36 0.18
N VAL A 114 -4.27 3.73 -0.87
CA VAL A 114 -3.67 2.52 -1.46
C VAL A 114 -2.87 2.90 -2.69
N ASP A 115 -1.58 2.57 -2.65
CA ASP A 115 -0.61 2.90 -3.68
C ASP A 115 -0.09 1.64 -4.36
N GLY A 116 -0.59 1.35 -5.57
CA GLY A 116 -0.15 0.23 -6.39
C GLY A 116 1.04 0.60 -7.26
N PHE A 117 2.23 0.12 -6.93
CA PHE A 117 3.44 0.24 -7.75
C PHE A 117 3.45 -0.90 -8.78
N LEU A 118 3.60 -0.55 -10.06
CA LEU A 118 3.51 -1.48 -11.17
C LEU A 118 4.91 -1.96 -11.57
N PHE A 119 5.07 -3.26 -11.74
CA PHE A 119 6.34 -3.89 -12.11
C PHE A 119 6.15 -4.88 -13.26
N GLU A 120 7.17 -4.97 -14.11
CA GLU A 120 7.27 -5.99 -15.15
C GLU A 120 7.63 -7.35 -14.52
N PRO A 121 6.86 -8.41 -14.80
CA PRO A 121 7.17 -9.76 -14.34
C PRO A 121 8.54 -10.24 -14.82
N GLY A 122 9.29 -10.89 -13.93
CA GLY A 122 10.60 -11.49 -14.22
C GLY A 122 11.79 -10.53 -14.20
N SER A 123 11.60 -9.23 -14.49
CA SER A 123 12.68 -8.23 -14.51
C SER A 123 12.65 -7.24 -13.34
N ASP A 124 11.53 -7.17 -12.60
CA ASP A 124 11.24 -6.16 -11.57
C ASP A 124 11.37 -4.72 -12.09
N ARG A 125 11.31 -4.52 -13.40
CA ARG A 125 11.39 -3.19 -14.01
C ARG A 125 10.16 -2.39 -13.63
N TYR A 126 10.37 -1.24 -13.00
CA TYR A 126 9.29 -0.34 -12.62
C TYR A 126 8.58 0.24 -13.84
N LEU A 127 7.25 0.08 -13.87
CA LEU A 127 6.37 0.50 -14.97
C LEU A 127 5.63 1.80 -14.65
N GLY A 128 5.55 2.20 -13.39
CA GLY A 128 4.83 3.38 -12.92
C GLY A 128 3.94 3.08 -11.73
N ARG A 129 2.96 3.94 -11.46
CA ARG A 129 2.07 3.79 -10.30
C ARG A 129 0.62 3.84 -10.75
N LEU A 130 -0.20 2.95 -10.20
CA LEU A 130 -1.63 2.95 -10.42
C LEU A 130 -2.24 4.28 -9.96
N CYS A 131 -2.85 5.01 -10.89
CA CYS A 131 -3.41 6.32 -10.60
C CYS A 131 -4.66 6.20 -9.71
N LYS A 132 -4.69 6.92 -8.60
CA LYS A 132 -5.84 6.97 -7.69
C LYS A 132 -6.99 7.88 -8.15
N PHE A 133 -6.76 8.69 -9.19
CA PHE A 133 -7.80 9.58 -9.70
C PHE A 133 -8.85 8.83 -10.50
N SER A 134 -10.07 9.38 -10.53
CA SER A 134 -11.20 8.84 -11.30
C SER A 134 -11.02 8.96 -12.82
N GLN A 135 -10.07 9.77 -13.27
CA GLN A 135 -9.71 10.04 -14.66
C GLN A 135 -8.20 10.20 -14.73
N CYS A 136 -7.57 9.72 -15.80
CA CYS A 136 -6.13 9.89 -16.02
C CYS A 136 -5.89 10.29 -17.48
N PRO A 137 -5.30 11.48 -17.74
CA PRO A 137 -4.94 12.52 -16.76
C PRO A 137 -6.17 13.26 -16.20
N LYS A 138 -6.08 13.75 -14.94
CA LYS A 138 -7.15 14.56 -14.29
C LYS A 138 -6.90 16.08 -14.37
N GLY A 139 -5.81 16.51 -15.01
CA GLY A 139 -5.40 17.92 -15.05
C GLY A 139 -4.93 18.47 -13.69
N LYS A 140 -4.55 17.60 -12.75
CA LYS A 140 -3.88 18.01 -11.49
C LYS A 140 -2.39 18.23 -11.72
N PHE A 141 -1.73 18.94 -10.81
CA PHE A 141 -0.29 19.22 -10.91
C PHE A 141 0.54 17.95 -11.14
N ASP A 142 0.22 16.87 -10.42
CA ASP A 142 0.80 15.54 -10.62
C ASP A 142 0.73 15.03 -12.08
N CYS A 143 -0.35 15.33 -12.79
CA CYS A 143 -0.58 14.91 -14.17
C CYS A 143 0.23 15.71 -15.20
N LEU A 144 0.85 16.83 -14.80
CA LEU A 144 1.71 17.63 -15.68
C LEU A 144 3.09 16.99 -15.90
N THR A 145 3.39 15.90 -15.19
CA THR A 145 4.61 15.13 -15.38
C THR A 145 4.65 14.55 -16.80
N PRO A 146 5.71 14.78 -17.59
CA PRO A 146 5.83 14.22 -18.93
C PRO A 146 5.60 12.70 -18.96
N GLY A 147 4.79 12.22 -19.90
CA GLY A 147 4.43 10.81 -20.04
C GLY A 147 3.35 10.30 -19.07
N CYS A 148 2.88 11.13 -18.12
CA CYS A 148 1.79 10.73 -17.22
C CYS A 148 0.50 10.49 -18.02
N GLY A 149 -0.09 9.30 -17.86
CA GLY A 149 -1.33 8.95 -18.56
C GLY A 149 -1.16 8.59 -20.03
N THR A 150 0.06 8.51 -20.57
CA THR A 150 0.30 7.92 -21.91
C THR A 150 -0.30 6.52 -21.99
N ILE A 151 -0.14 5.74 -20.92
CA ILE A 151 -0.97 4.57 -20.64
C ILE A 151 -2.08 5.03 -19.68
N PRO A 152 -3.37 4.85 -20.02
CA PRO A 152 -4.47 5.25 -19.14
C PRO A 152 -4.33 4.67 -17.73
N PHE A 153 -4.47 5.53 -16.72
CA PHE A 153 -4.31 5.21 -15.30
C PHE A 153 -2.92 4.74 -14.87
N ASN A 154 -1.89 4.80 -15.72
CA ASN A 154 -0.51 4.76 -15.28
C ASN A 154 -0.02 6.19 -14.97
N LYS A 155 0.23 6.46 -13.69
CA LYS A 155 0.79 7.71 -13.20
C LYS A 155 2.31 7.63 -13.19
N VAL A 156 2.95 8.61 -13.82
CA VAL A 156 4.39 8.86 -13.65
C VAL A 156 4.57 9.68 -12.38
N VAL A 157 5.41 9.19 -11.46
CA VAL A 157 5.82 9.95 -10.27
C VAL A 157 7.13 10.67 -10.60
N PRO A 158 7.13 12.01 -10.67
CA PRO A 158 8.32 12.75 -11.10
C PRO A 158 9.47 12.51 -10.13
N ARG A 159 10.66 12.22 -10.68
CA ARG A 159 11.89 11.97 -9.92
C ARG A 159 11.82 10.77 -8.96
N PHE A 160 10.84 9.88 -9.15
CA PHE A 160 10.83 8.61 -8.43
C PHE A 160 11.71 7.60 -9.14
N THR A 161 12.67 7.08 -8.41
CA THR A 161 13.45 5.90 -8.79
C THR A 161 13.27 4.88 -7.67
N PRO A 162 12.79 3.66 -7.96
CA PRO A 162 12.70 2.63 -6.94
C PRO A 162 14.11 2.38 -6.39
N TRP A 163 14.25 2.49 -5.07
CA TRP A 163 15.49 2.15 -4.39
C TRP A 163 15.68 0.64 -4.46
N ALA A 164 16.93 0.17 -4.39
CA ALA A 164 17.26 -1.24 -4.54
C ALA A 164 16.53 -2.16 -3.54
N ASP A 165 16.12 -1.62 -2.38
CA ASP A 165 15.44 -2.32 -1.31
C ASP A 165 13.91 -2.16 -1.32
N LEU A 166 13.33 -1.41 -2.27
CA LEU A 166 11.87 -1.19 -2.34
C LEU A 166 11.10 -2.52 -2.38
N LEU A 167 11.63 -3.50 -3.11
CA LEU A 167 11.06 -4.83 -3.28
C LEU A 167 11.63 -5.86 -2.30
N ALA A 168 12.55 -5.48 -1.41
CA ALA A 168 13.06 -6.40 -0.39
C ALA A 168 11.92 -7.03 0.47
N PRO A 169 10.85 -6.30 0.84
CA PRO A 169 9.71 -6.89 1.53
C PRO A 169 8.98 -7.97 0.75
N ALA A 170 9.00 -7.94 -0.59
CA ALA A 170 8.30 -8.93 -1.41
C ALA A 170 8.77 -10.36 -1.15
N ARG A 171 10.00 -10.55 -0.63
CA ARG A 171 10.53 -11.87 -0.24
C ARG A 171 9.75 -12.52 0.91
N TYR A 172 9.10 -11.75 1.77
CA TYR A 172 8.38 -12.26 2.95
C TYR A 172 6.93 -11.73 3.06
N ALA A 173 6.56 -10.72 2.27
CA ALA A 173 5.24 -10.09 2.24
C ALA A 173 4.53 -10.25 0.89
N MET A 174 4.92 -11.24 0.09
CA MET A 174 4.15 -11.69 -1.07
C MET A 174 2.83 -12.31 -0.62
N LEU A 175 1.71 -11.79 -1.11
CA LEU A 175 0.37 -12.24 -0.74
C LEU A 175 -0.23 -13.19 -1.78
N TYR A 176 0.09 -12.99 -3.06
CA TYR A 176 -0.44 -13.75 -4.17
C TYR A 176 0.61 -13.93 -5.27
N GLU A 177 0.61 -15.10 -5.87
CA GLU A 177 1.36 -15.40 -7.09
C GLU A 177 0.48 -16.26 -8.01
N ARG A 178 0.43 -15.92 -9.30
CA ARG A 178 -0.33 -16.68 -10.29
C ARG A 178 0.25 -18.08 -10.45
N GLY A 179 -0.63 -19.07 -10.58
CA GLY A 179 -0.25 -20.49 -10.65
C GLY A 179 -0.09 -21.12 -9.28
N THR A 180 0.36 -20.37 -8.27
CA THR A 180 0.46 -20.83 -6.88
C THR A 180 -0.80 -20.50 -6.07
N GLY A 181 -1.42 -19.34 -6.31
CA GLY A 181 -2.59 -18.85 -5.60
C GLY A 181 -2.25 -17.86 -4.48
N VAL A 182 -3.12 -17.78 -3.47
CA VAL A 182 -2.88 -16.95 -2.28
C VAL A 182 -1.83 -17.62 -1.42
N LEU A 183 -0.76 -16.90 -1.10
CA LEU A 183 0.39 -17.40 -0.34
C LEU A 183 0.25 -17.16 1.17
N ARG A 184 -0.34 -16.02 1.57
CA ARG A 184 -0.55 -15.63 2.97
C ARG A 184 -1.51 -14.44 3.09
N SER A 185 -1.97 -14.18 4.30
CA SER A 185 -2.60 -12.91 4.67
C SER A 185 -1.53 -11.90 5.12
N ALA A 186 -1.74 -10.63 4.81
CA ALA A 186 -0.93 -9.53 5.34
C ALA A 186 -1.08 -9.39 6.87
N LEU A 187 -2.16 -9.91 7.46
CA LEU A 187 -2.33 -9.92 8.92
C LEU A 187 -1.36 -10.87 9.62
N ASP A 188 -0.82 -11.87 8.91
CA ASP A 188 0.14 -12.83 9.43
C ASP A 188 1.58 -12.28 9.43
N LEU A 189 1.79 -11.07 8.89
CA LEU A 189 3.10 -10.42 8.93
C LEU A 189 3.47 -10.04 10.36
N PRO A 190 4.77 -10.04 10.73
CA PRO A 190 5.18 -9.64 12.07
C PRO A 190 4.72 -8.21 12.39
N ALA A 191 4.03 -8.01 13.50
CA ALA A 191 3.35 -6.74 13.81
C ALA A 191 4.26 -5.74 14.54
N VAL A 192 5.10 -6.21 15.45
CA VAL A 192 5.96 -5.38 16.29
C VAL A 192 7.35 -6.00 16.29
N GLN A 193 8.39 -5.16 16.24
CA GLN A 193 9.74 -5.61 16.49
C GLN A 193 9.89 -5.81 18.00
N GLU A 194 9.98 -7.06 18.44
CA GLU A 194 10.37 -7.37 19.82
C GLU A 194 11.86 -7.01 19.97
N GLU A 195 12.19 -6.23 21.01
CA GLU A 195 13.56 -5.88 21.40
C GLU A 195 14.27 -7.07 22.06
#